data_AF-A0A3Q2WAW0-F1
#
_entry.id   AF-A0A3Q2WAW0-F1
#
_cell.length_a   1.000
_cell.length_b   1.000
_cell.length_c   1.000
_cell.angle_alpha   90.00
_cell.angle_beta   90.00
_cell.angle_gamma   90.00
#
_symmetry.space_group_name_H-M   'P 1'
#
loop_
_entity.id
_entity.type
_entity.pdbx_description
1 polymer ?
#
loop_
_entity_poly.entity_id
_entity_poly.type
_entity_poly.pdbx_seq_one_letter_code
_entity_poly.pdbx_strand_id
1 'polypeptide(L)'
;MKYICKQLQCKQKVPETERPEALDSYPHLRDWLRTINLRPELIELQAVEAKLSLDTLLQMTGAQVRDTMRRLGSSSEECGRLGAALSCLKSATESELRDDSSLWL
;
A
#
# COMPACT_ATOMS: atom_id res chain seq x y z
N MET A 1 -3.62 -8.37 6.76
CA MET A 1 -4.09 -7.41 5.73
C MET A 1 -5.28 -6.55 6.16
N LYS A 2 -6.31 -7.08 6.86
CA LYS A 2 -7.54 -6.34 7.22
C LYS A 2 -7.31 -4.94 7.81
N TYR A 3 -6.32 -4.77 8.70
CA TYR A 3 -6.04 -3.47 9.34
C TYR A 3 -5.48 -2.42 8.38
N ILE A 4 -4.64 -2.82 7.44
CA ILE A 4 -4.02 -1.90 6.46
C ILE A 4 -5.07 -1.42 5.46
N CYS A 5 -5.97 -2.32 5.03
CA CYS A 5 -7.13 -1.93 4.21
C CYS A 5 -8.00 -0.90 4.95
N LYS A 6 -8.31 -1.14 6.23
CA LYS A 6 -9.09 -0.21 7.05
C LYS A 6 -8.40 1.15 7.21
N GLN A 7 -7.08 1.17 7.43
CA GLN A 7 -6.31 2.40 7.53
C GLN A 7 -6.38 3.23 6.23
N LEU A 8 -6.22 2.58 5.07
CA LEU A 8 -6.40 3.23 3.76
C LEU A 8 -7.81 3.78 3.57
N GLN A 9 -8.83 3.00 3.93
CA GLN A 9 -10.23 3.43 3.83
C GLN A 9 -10.49 4.65 4.73
N CYS A 10 -10.09 4.61 5.99
CA CYS A 10 -10.23 5.76 6.90
C CYS A 10 -9.52 6.99 6.33
N LYS A 11 -8.34 6.82 5.73
CA LYS A 11 -7.63 7.91 5.06
C LYS A 11 -8.39 8.46 3.85
N GLN A 12 -8.97 7.59 3.03
CA GLN A 12 -9.72 7.96 1.82
C GLN A 12 -11.09 8.57 2.12
N LYS A 13 -11.72 8.22 3.25
CA LYS A 13 -12.96 8.85 3.71
C LYS A 13 -12.77 10.32 4.10
N VAL A 14 -11.55 10.71 4.47
CA VAL A 14 -11.22 12.10 4.80
C VAL A 14 -10.64 12.79 3.56
N PRO A 15 -11.25 13.90 3.08
CA PRO A 15 -10.74 14.64 1.94
C PRO A 15 -9.34 15.16 2.25
N GLU A 16 -8.49 15.24 1.22
CA GLU A 16 -7.09 15.62 1.37
C GLU A 16 -6.90 16.99 2.04
N THR A 17 -7.84 17.92 1.81
CA THR A 17 -7.83 19.26 2.41
C THR A 17 -8.08 19.27 3.92
N GLU A 18 -8.69 18.23 4.48
CA GLU A 18 -9.04 18.12 5.90
C GLU A 18 -8.24 17.02 6.60
N ARG A 19 -7.32 16.36 5.88
CA ARG A 19 -6.58 15.21 6.39
C ARG A 19 -5.44 15.67 7.30
N PRO A 20 -5.41 15.25 8.57
CA PRO A 20 -4.30 15.56 9.45
C PRO A 20 -3.03 14.79 9.02
N GLU A 21 -1.85 15.38 9.23
CA GLU A 21 -0.55 14.77 8.88
C GLU A 21 -0.38 13.36 9.48
N ALA A 22 -0.91 13.15 10.69
CA ALA A 22 -0.91 11.86 11.34
C ALA A 22 -1.69 10.81 10.54
N LEU A 23 -2.85 11.16 9.97
CA LEU A 23 -3.65 10.24 9.15
C LEU A 23 -3.02 10.01 7.78
N ASP A 24 -2.36 11.02 7.21
CA ASP A 24 -1.65 10.89 5.93
C ASP A 24 -0.48 9.91 5.99
N SER A 25 0.16 9.83 7.16
CA SER A 25 1.23 8.86 7.46
C SER A 25 0.76 7.41 7.47
N TYR A 26 -0.55 7.15 7.57
CA TYR A 26 -1.12 5.80 7.56
C TYR A 26 -1.64 5.38 6.18
N PRO A 27 -1.63 4.06 5.91
CA PRO A 27 -0.85 3.05 6.63
C PRO A 27 0.65 3.17 6.33
N HIS A 28 1.49 2.82 7.29
CA HIS A 28 2.94 2.81 7.07
C HIS A 28 3.31 1.72 6.07
N LEU A 29 3.99 2.10 4.99
CA LEU A 29 4.48 1.17 3.97
C LEU A 29 5.32 0.05 4.60
N ARG A 30 6.18 0.39 5.56
CA ARG A 30 7.03 -0.56 6.28
C ARG A 30 6.26 -1.70 6.94
N ASP A 31 5.14 -1.41 7.59
CA ASP A 31 4.33 -2.42 8.28
C ASP A 31 3.63 -3.35 7.28
N TRP A 32 3.22 -2.81 6.12
CA TRP A 32 2.68 -3.61 5.03
C TRP A 32 3.72 -4.53 4.41
N LEU A 33 4.92 -4.01 4.10
CA LEU A 33 6.01 -4.79 3.52
C LEU A 33 6.45 -5.94 4.46
N ARG A 34 6.48 -5.69 5.78
CA ARG A 34 6.71 -6.74 6.78
C ARG A 34 5.62 -7.81 6.77
N THR A 35 4.36 -7.42 6.59
CA THR A 35 3.22 -8.35 6.53
C THR A 35 3.31 -9.31 5.33
N ILE A 36 3.85 -8.86 4.20
CA ILE A 36 4.03 -9.70 3.00
C ILE A 36 5.37 -10.45 2.99
N ASN A 37 6.06 -10.44 4.13
CA ASN A 37 7.31 -11.17 4.37
C ASN A 37 8.44 -10.77 3.40
N LEU A 38 8.61 -9.46 3.19
CA LEU A 38 9.78 -8.93 2.50
C LEU A 38 10.98 -8.81 3.43
N ARG A 39 12.16 -8.92 2.84
CA ARG A 39 13.44 -8.78 3.55
C ARG A 39 13.57 -7.38 4.16
N PRO A 40 13.92 -7.27 5.45
CA PRO A 40 14.02 -5.97 6.13
C PRO A 40 15.03 -5.03 5.44
N GLU A 41 16.08 -5.56 4.81
CA GLU A 41 17.06 -4.78 4.05
C GLU A 41 16.39 -4.03 2.90
N LEU A 42 15.49 -4.68 2.15
CA LEU A 42 14.72 -4.05 1.08
C LEU A 42 13.73 -3.02 1.63
N ILE A 43 13.12 -3.30 2.78
CA ILE A 43 12.15 -2.41 3.41
C ILE A 43 12.81 -1.09 3.82
N GLU A 44 14.00 -1.17 4.41
CA GLU A 44 14.80 0.01 4.76
C GLU A 44 15.31 0.73 3.50
N LEU A 45 15.78 0.01 2.48
CA LEU A 45 16.18 0.59 1.19
C LEU A 45 15.03 1.38 0.54
N GLN A 46 13.83 0.80 0.58
CA GLN A 46 12.64 1.40 0.00
C GLN A 46 12.16 2.65 0.76
N ALA A 47 12.31 2.66 2.09
CA ALA A 47 12.02 3.82 2.93
C ALA A 47 13.04 4.96 2.72
N VAL A 48 14.32 4.63 2.52
CA VAL A 48 15.42 5.60 2.45
C VAL A 48 15.63 6.14 1.03
N GLU A 49 15.71 5.28 0.02
CA GLU A 49 16.03 5.71 -1.35
C GLU A 49 14.80 6.15 -2.15
N ALA A 50 13.64 5.52 -1.91
CA ALA A 50 12.54 5.64 -2.85
C ALA A 50 11.46 6.65 -2.45
N LYS A 51 11.45 7.14 -1.19
CA LYS A 51 10.33 7.94 -0.62
C LYS A 51 8.96 7.39 -1.05
N LEU A 52 8.85 6.06 -1.16
CA LEU A 52 7.63 5.44 -1.64
C LEU A 52 6.59 5.43 -0.53
N SER A 53 5.39 5.86 -0.86
CA SER A 53 4.20 5.65 -0.04
C SER A 53 3.38 4.49 -0.58
N LEU A 54 2.55 3.92 0.28
CA LEU A 54 1.62 2.86 -0.15
C LEU A 54 0.63 3.41 -1.20
N ASP A 55 0.26 4.68 -1.12
CA ASP A 55 -0.61 5.35 -2.10
C ASP A 55 0.05 5.43 -3.47
N THR A 56 1.34 5.78 -3.54
CA THR A 56 2.08 5.77 -4.81
C THR A 56 2.10 4.36 -5.41
N LEU A 57 2.34 3.33 -4.60
CA LEU A 57 2.32 1.94 -5.07
C LEU A 57 0.93 1.52 -5.58
N LEU A 58 -0.16 1.97 -4.94
CA LEU A 58 -1.54 1.69 -5.37
C LEU A 58 -1.92 2.40 -6.67
N GLN A 59 -1.33 3.56 -6.94
CA GLN A 59 -1.48 4.31 -8.19
C GLN A 59 -0.64 3.74 -9.33
N MET A 60 0.51 3.13 -9.01
CA MET A 60 1.37 2.48 -10.00
C MET A 60 0.70 1.27 -10.66
N THR A 61 1.04 1.05 -11.92
CA THR A 61 0.71 -0.20 -12.62
C THR A 61 1.60 -1.34 -12.13
N GLY A 62 1.14 -2.60 -12.24
CA GLY A 62 1.94 -3.76 -11.85
C GLY A 62 3.32 -3.83 -12.55
N ALA A 63 3.43 -3.29 -13.76
CA ALA A 63 4.70 -3.16 -14.47
C ALA A 63 5.64 -2.13 -13.81
N GLN A 64 5.12 -0.97 -13.41
CA GLN A 64 5.90 0.08 -12.71
C GLN A 64 6.34 -0.37 -11.32
N VAL A 65 5.47 -1.05 -10.58
CA VAL A 65 5.82 -1.62 -9.28
C VAL A 65 6.97 -2.61 -9.43
N ARG A 66 6.89 -3.51 -10.42
CA ARG A 66 7.96 -4.47 -10.71
C ARG A 66 9.28 -3.81 -11.09
N ASP A 67 9.24 -2.76 -11.91
CA ASP A 67 10.44 -2.04 -12.32
C ASP A 67 11.10 -1.35 -11.13
N THR A 68 10.30 -0.67 -10.31
CA THR A 68 10.75 0.00 -9.07
C THR A 68 11.37 -0.99 -8.10
N MET A 69 10.71 -2.13 -7.85
CA MET A 69 11.23 -3.17 -6.97
C MET A 69 12.53 -3.79 -7.50
N ARG A 70 12.63 -3.99 -8.82
CA ARG A 70 13.85 -4.50 -9.45
C ARG A 70 15.02 -3.53 -9.29
N ARG A 71 14.79 -2.22 -9.43
CA ARG A 71 15.83 -1.19 -9.20
C ARG A 71 16.33 -1.18 -7.77
N LEU A 72 15.44 -1.46 -6.82
CA LEU A 72 15.77 -1.59 -5.39
C LEU A 72 16.44 -2.93 -5.03
N GLY A 73 16.72 -3.81 -6.00
CA GLY A 73 17.36 -5.10 -5.76
C GLY A 73 16.42 -6.22 -5.30
N SER A 74 15.11 -6.08 -5.52
CA SER A 74 14.15 -7.14 -5.22
C SER A 74 14.24 -8.29 -6.22
N SER A 75 14.06 -9.51 -5.72
CA SER A 75 13.97 -10.71 -6.54
C SER A 75 12.63 -10.79 -7.30
N SER A 76 12.57 -11.67 -8.31
CA SER A 76 11.34 -11.97 -9.05
C SER A 76 10.23 -12.49 -8.13
N GLU A 77 10.59 -13.28 -7.10
CA GLU A 77 9.64 -13.82 -6.13
C GLU A 77 9.04 -12.71 -5.25
N GLU A 78 9.89 -11.84 -4.71
CA GLU A 78 9.48 -10.69 -3.90
C GLU A 78 8.58 -9.73 -4.70
N CYS A 79 8.93 -9.49 -5.97
CA CYS A 79 8.11 -8.72 -6.88
C CYS A 79 6.75 -9.38 -7.12
N GLY A 80 6.70 -10.71 -7.29
CA GLY A 80 5.46 -11.45 -7.48
C GLY A 80 4.55 -11.38 -6.25
N ARG A 81 5.13 -11.57 -5.05
CA ARG A 81 4.41 -11.43 -3.77
C ARG A 81 3.86 -10.02 -3.58
N LEU A 82 4.68 -8.99 -3.83
CA LEU A 82 4.25 -7.60 -3.70
C LEU A 82 3.14 -7.28 -4.71
N GLY A 83 3.28 -7.69 -5.97
CA GLY A 83 2.25 -7.48 -6.99
C GLY A 83 0.92 -8.13 -6.63
N ALA A 84 0.94 -9.39 -6.16
CA ALA A 84 -0.25 -10.09 -5.71
C ALA A 84 -0.89 -9.41 -4.49
N ALA A 85 -0.07 -9.09 -3.47
CA ALA A 85 -0.54 -8.43 -2.26
C ALA A 85 -1.12 -7.03 -2.55
N LEU A 86 -0.52 -6.29 -3.48
CA LEU A 86 -1.01 -4.98 -3.89
C LEU A 86 -2.34 -5.09 -4.62
N SER A 87 -2.49 -6.08 -5.51
CA SER A 87 -3.75 -6.35 -6.19
C SER A 87 -4.85 -6.75 -5.19
N CYS A 88 -4.53 -7.60 -4.21
CA CYS A 88 -5.45 -7.95 -3.12
C CYS A 88 -5.82 -6.73 -2.28
N LEU A 89 -4.84 -5.89 -1.94
CA LEU A 89 -5.04 -4.68 -1.17
C LEU A 89 -5.98 -3.72 -1.90
N LYS A 90 -5.73 -3.46 -3.18
CA LYS A 90 -6.50 -2.56 -4.04
C LYS A 90 -7.96 -3.02 -4.14
N SER A 91 -8.17 -4.30 -4.45
CA SER A 91 -9.51 -4.90 -4.53
C SER A 91 -10.23 -4.85 -3.17
N ALA A 92 -9.54 -5.10 -2.06
CA ALA A 92 -10.13 -5.01 -0.73
C ALA A 92 -10.51 -3.57 -0.35
N THR A 93 -9.71 -2.57 -0.71
CA THR A 93 -10.09 -1.16 -0.52
C THR A 93 -11.28 -0.75 -1.38
N GLU A 94 -11.35 -1.19 -2.64
CA GLU A 94 -12.46 -0.84 -3.55
C GLU A 94 -13.78 -1.54 -3.18
N SER A 95 -13.71 -2.83 -2.79
CA SER A 95 -14.89 -3.63 -2.46
C SER A 95 -15.57 -3.14 -1.18
N GLU A 96 -14.80 -2.88 -0.13
CA GLU A 96 -15.35 -2.45 1.17
C GLU A 96 -15.82 -0.98 1.14
N LEU A 97 -15.26 -0.14 0.25
CA LEU A 97 -15.78 1.21 0.03
C LEU A 97 -17.21 1.18 -0.53
N ARG A 98 -17.51 0.22 -1.42
CA ARG A 98 -18.87 -0.02 -1.93
C ARG A 98 -19.81 -0.57 -0.86
N ASP A 99 -19.32 -1.44 0.01
CA ASP A 99 -20.11 -2.04 1.09
C ASP A 99 -20.47 -1.02 2.18
N ASP A 100 -19.53 -0.18 2.61
CA ASP A 100 -19.76 0.87 3.61
C ASP A 100 -20.71 1.96 3.10
N SER A 101 -20.70 2.23 1.80
CA SER A 101 -21.67 3.14 1.16
C SER A 101 -23.11 2.61 1.18
N SER A 102 -23.28 1.30 1.37
CA SER A 102 -24.58 0.61 1.42
C SER A 102 -25.11 0.44 2.84
N LEU A 103 -24.31 0.73 3.86
CA LEU A 103 -24.64 0.53 5.28
C LEU A 103 -25.16 1.79 5.99
N TRP A 104 -25.25 2.92 5.28
CA TRP A 104 -25.78 4.19 5.78
C TRP A 104 -27.03 4.69 5.01
N LEU A 105 -27.70 3.81 4.26
CA LEU A 105 -28.94 4.10 3.51
C LEU A 105 -30.13 3.36 4.09
#